data_AF-A0A537H9S3-F1
#
_entry.id   AF-A0A537H9S3-F1
#
_cell.length_a   1.000
_cell.length_b   1.000
_cell.length_c   1.000
_cell.angle_alpha   90.00
_cell.angle_beta   90.00
_cell.angle_gamma   90.00
#
_symmetry.space_group_name_H-M   'P 1'
#
loop_
_entity.id
_entity.type
_entity.pdbx_description
1 polymer ?
#
loop_
_entity_poly.entity_id
_entity_poly.type
_entity_poly.pdbx_seq_one_letter_code
_entity_poly.pdbx_strand_id
1 'polypeptide(L)'
;MVYRLAEMAGTSTVTEEKDQLAPAQTPQTYPVQGRMMSARRTRPRDEVGHYVCPNCGSPSLVRDAETGEVICTNCGFVLSDPTEQYAAPVPRRTEEGLLESQSGPPGRFSAFDKNLSTIISRAQASNRNISADERLQLWRLRRTQLRASAGSSMARNLSRAMSQLRGLSGRLNLPEVVTERAALMYRRALNKGLVRGRPINGMVAASTYAACRLTDVPRSLSEIAKASGMSRKL
;
A
#
# COMPACT_ATOMS: atom_id res chain seq x y z
N MET A 1 8.75 -26.31 78.40
CA MET A 1 7.80 -26.17 77.27
C MET A 1 6.90 -25.00 77.61
N VAL A 2 6.69 -24.07 76.68
CA VAL A 2 6.04 -22.75 76.82
C VAL A 2 6.95 -21.64 77.39
N TYR A 3 7.49 -20.81 76.48
CA TYR A 3 7.97 -19.45 76.79
C TYR A 3 7.18 -18.44 75.94
N ARG A 4 6.70 -17.40 76.63
CA ARG A 4 5.91 -16.27 76.14
C ARG A 4 6.78 -15.22 75.43
N LEU A 5 6.20 -14.68 74.36
CA LEU A 5 6.11 -13.27 73.91
C LEU A 5 7.15 -12.23 74.36
N ALA A 6 7.72 -11.55 73.36
CA ALA A 6 8.19 -10.15 73.25
C ALA A 6 9.30 -10.16 72.18
N GLU A 7 9.40 -9.32 71.15
CA GLU A 7 8.98 -7.93 71.01
C GLU A 7 9.27 -7.44 69.57
N MET A 8 8.46 -6.46 69.15
CA MET A 8 8.85 -5.24 68.43
C MET A 8 9.14 -5.22 66.91
N ALA A 9 8.48 -4.24 66.29
CA ALA A 9 8.92 -3.38 65.18
C ALA A 9 8.79 -3.92 63.74
N GLY A 10 7.67 -3.54 63.10
CA GLY A 10 7.48 -3.60 61.65
C GLY A 10 6.84 -2.32 61.14
N THR A 11 7.57 -1.21 61.12
CA THR A 11 7.23 -0.02 60.33
C THR A 11 8.11 0.01 59.10
N SER A 12 7.60 -0.53 57.99
CA SER A 12 8.19 -0.41 56.67
C SER A 12 8.07 1.03 56.18
N THR A 13 9.16 1.79 56.26
CA THR A 13 9.31 3.08 55.58
C THR A 13 9.45 2.83 54.08
N VAL A 14 8.53 3.41 53.32
CA VAL A 14 8.58 3.56 51.87
C VAL A 14 9.83 4.35 51.51
N THR A 15 10.83 3.68 50.94
CA THR A 15 11.95 4.35 50.27
C THR A 15 11.54 4.63 48.83
N GLU A 16 11.30 5.90 48.54
CA GLU A 16 11.13 6.43 47.18
C GLU A 16 12.40 6.17 46.36
N GLU A 17 12.38 5.12 45.56
CA GLU A 17 13.39 4.86 44.54
C GLU A 17 13.09 5.79 43.35
N LYS A 18 13.71 6.98 43.38
CA LYS A 18 13.74 7.90 42.24
C LYS A 18 14.54 7.28 41.10
N ASP A 19 13.85 6.57 40.22
CA ASP A 19 14.32 6.27 38.87
C ASP A 19 14.64 7.60 38.16
N GLN A 20 15.92 7.94 38.15
CA GLN A 20 16.47 9.02 37.33
C GLN A 20 16.40 8.57 35.87
N LEU A 21 15.26 8.81 35.23
CA LEU A 21 15.12 8.70 33.79
C LEU A 21 16.00 9.79 33.16
N ALA A 22 17.13 9.38 32.59
CA ALA A 22 18.01 10.24 31.82
C ALA A 22 17.19 10.99 30.74
N PRO A 23 17.40 12.31 30.53
CA PRO A 23 16.65 13.04 29.53
C PRO A 23 16.90 12.44 28.15
N ALA A 24 15.80 12.12 27.46
CA ALA A 24 15.83 11.65 26.09
C ALA A 24 16.66 12.63 25.24
N GLN A 25 17.81 12.14 24.75
CA GLN A 25 18.61 12.85 23.77
C GLN A 25 17.71 13.12 22.56
N THR A 26 17.39 14.38 22.34
CA THR A 26 16.75 14.82 21.11
C THR A 26 17.62 14.35 19.93
N PRO A 27 17.05 13.76 18.88
CA PRO A 27 17.85 13.33 17.74
C PRO A 27 18.51 14.57 17.15
N GLN A 28 19.84 14.61 17.21
CA GLN A 28 20.63 15.65 16.59
C GLN A 28 20.32 15.68 15.10
N THR A 29 19.63 16.73 14.67
CA THR A 29 19.42 17.02 13.25
C THR A 29 20.75 17.45 12.67
N TYR A 30 21.42 16.55 11.95
CA TYR A 30 22.59 16.88 11.16
C TYR A 30 22.16 17.87 10.06
N PRO A 31 22.86 19.00 9.86
CA PRO A 31 22.59 19.86 8.73
C PRO A 31 23.00 19.10 7.47
N VAL A 32 22.02 18.56 6.75
CA VAL A 32 22.23 18.10 5.38
C VAL A 32 22.60 19.37 4.61
N GLN A 33 23.89 19.55 4.33
CA GLN A 33 24.34 20.54 3.35
C GLN A 33 23.69 20.16 2.03
N GLY A 34 22.52 20.75 1.80
CA GLY A 34 21.78 20.64 0.57
C GLY A 34 22.66 21.22 -0.51
N ARG A 35 23.26 20.35 -1.32
CA ARG A 35 23.55 20.66 -2.71
C ARG A 35 22.27 21.30 -3.24
N MET A 36 22.32 22.59 -3.58
CA MET A 36 21.17 23.35 -4.04
C MET A 36 20.58 22.62 -5.24
N MET A 37 19.58 21.77 -5.02
CA MET A 37 18.73 21.28 -6.08
C MET A 37 18.08 22.54 -6.63
N SER A 38 18.32 22.84 -7.91
CA SER A 38 17.70 23.97 -8.59
C SER A 38 16.24 24.02 -8.18
N ALA A 39 15.81 25.13 -7.60
CA ALA A 39 14.43 25.31 -7.17
C ALA A 39 13.52 24.75 -8.26
N ARG A 40 12.75 23.69 -7.94
CA ARG A 40 11.71 23.20 -8.85
C ARG A 40 10.86 24.42 -9.16
N ARG A 41 10.94 24.95 -10.39
CA ARG A 41 10.08 26.04 -10.83
C ARG A 41 8.66 25.49 -10.75
N THR A 42 7.96 25.77 -9.65
CA THR A 42 6.54 25.48 -9.53
C THR A 42 5.86 26.29 -10.62
N ARG A 43 5.39 25.60 -11.66
CA ARG A 43 4.78 26.27 -12.81
C ARG A 43 3.57 27.05 -12.32
N PRO A 44 3.39 28.31 -12.73
CA PRO A 44 2.17 29.05 -12.42
C PRO A 44 0.97 28.24 -12.93
N ARG A 45 0.02 28.01 -12.03
CA ARG A 45 -1.27 27.39 -12.33
C ARG A 45 -2.34 28.43 -12.04
N ASP A 46 -3.35 28.48 -12.89
CA ASP A 46 -4.56 29.25 -12.58
C ASP A 46 -5.28 28.67 -11.36
N GLU A 47 -6.25 29.40 -10.81
CA GLU A 47 -7.12 28.94 -9.71
C GLU A 47 -7.85 27.61 -10.04
N VAL A 48 -8.00 27.31 -11.33
CA VAL A 48 -8.63 26.08 -11.87
C VAL A 48 -7.60 24.97 -12.16
N GLY A 49 -6.30 25.22 -11.99
CA GLY A 49 -5.22 24.23 -12.11
C GLY A 49 -4.66 24.03 -13.53
N HIS A 50 -5.04 24.87 -14.50
CA HIS A 50 -4.50 24.85 -15.87
C HIS A 50 -3.07 25.40 -15.94
N TYR A 51 -2.27 24.87 -16.85
CA TYR A 51 -0.92 25.39 -17.11
C TYR A 51 -1.03 26.70 -17.89
N VAL A 52 -0.37 27.75 -17.39
CA VAL A 52 -0.29 29.03 -18.10
C VAL A 52 1.11 29.28 -18.63
N CYS A 53 1.18 30.05 -19.71
CA CYS A 53 2.44 30.49 -20.26
C CYS A 53 3.14 31.46 -19.28
N PRO A 54 4.39 31.21 -18.86
CA PRO A 54 5.12 32.11 -17.98
C PRO A 54 5.52 33.43 -18.65
N ASN A 55 5.48 33.50 -20.00
CA ASN A 55 5.87 34.68 -20.76
C ASN A 55 4.71 35.66 -20.95
N CYS A 56 3.51 35.17 -21.31
CA CYS A 56 2.37 36.02 -21.64
C CYS A 56 1.12 35.79 -20.78
N GLY A 57 1.16 34.84 -19.85
CA GLY A 57 0.03 34.51 -18.98
C GLY A 57 -1.17 33.85 -19.68
N SER A 58 -1.11 33.59 -20.99
CA SER A 58 -2.23 32.98 -21.71
C SER A 58 -2.38 31.47 -21.38
N PRO A 59 -3.61 30.95 -21.26
CA PRO A 59 -3.88 29.52 -21.08
C PRO A 59 -3.84 28.72 -22.40
N SER A 60 -3.69 29.39 -23.55
CA SER A 60 -3.73 28.76 -24.87
C SER A 60 -2.39 28.08 -25.21
N LEU A 61 -2.25 26.85 -24.71
CA LEU A 61 -1.11 25.96 -24.95
C LEU A 61 -1.56 24.83 -25.89
N VAL A 62 -0.88 24.70 -27.03
CA VAL A 62 -1.07 23.61 -28.00
C VAL A 62 0.12 22.68 -27.91
N ARG A 63 -0.13 21.38 -28.09
CA ARG A 63 0.92 20.38 -28.12
C ARG A 63 1.15 19.91 -29.54
N ASP A 64 2.39 19.98 -29.98
CA ASP A 64 2.78 19.38 -31.25
C ASP A 64 2.90 17.87 -31.08
N ALA A 65 2.26 17.12 -31.97
CA ALA A 65 2.20 15.67 -31.93
C ALA A 65 3.52 15.04 -32.42
N GLU A 66 4.26 15.73 -33.28
CA GLU A 66 5.49 15.20 -33.89
C GLU A 66 6.71 15.39 -32.99
N THR A 67 6.86 16.59 -32.42
CA THR A 67 8.00 16.93 -31.55
C THR A 67 7.71 16.66 -30.06
N GLY A 68 6.43 16.54 -29.67
CA GLY A 68 6.02 16.36 -28.26
C GLY A 68 6.13 17.63 -27.40
N GLU A 69 6.46 18.76 -28.02
CA GLU A 69 6.64 20.05 -27.38
C GLU A 69 5.29 20.72 -27.08
N VAL A 70 5.24 21.51 -26.00
CA VAL A 70 4.06 22.32 -25.66
C VAL A 70 4.37 23.77 -26.00
N ILE A 71 3.62 24.30 -26.97
CA ILE A 71 3.84 25.62 -27.57
C ILE A 71 2.67 26.53 -27.18
N CYS A 72 2.97 27.73 -26.71
CA CYS A 72 1.96 28.74 -26.51
C CYS A 72 1.53 29.36 -27.86
N THR A 73 0.24 29.34 -28.17
CA THR A 73 -0.29 29.90 -29.43
C THR A 73 -0.23 31.43 -29.49
N ASN A 74 -0.18 32.09 -28.34
CA ASN A 74 -0.23 33.55 -28.26
C ASN A 74 1.15 34.21 -28.42
N CYS A 75 2.20 33.63 -27.82
CA CYS A 75 3.55 34.22 -27.83
C CYS A 75 4.63 33.34 -28.46
N GLY A 76 4.28 32.14 -28.94
CA GLY A 76 5.23 31.19 -29.53
C GLY A 76 6.23 30.60 -28.52
N PHE A 77 6.05 30.85 -27.22
CA PHE A 77 6.94 30.32 -26.19
C PHE A 77 6.80 28.80 -26.09
N VAL A 78 7.91 28.10 -26.35
CA VAL A 78 8.02 26.65 -26.16
C VAL A 78 8.29 26.39 -24.68
N LEU A 79 7.37 25.70 -24.03
CA LEU A 79 7.56 25.23 -22.66
C LEU A 79 8.56 24.06 -22.70
N SER A 80 9.81 24.35 -22.38
CA SER A 80 10.88 23.36 -22.23
C SER A 80 10.68 22.54 -20.96
N ASP A 81 9.76 21.60 -21.06
CA ASP A 81 9.68 20.38 -20.29
C ASP A 81 8.55 19.57 -20.95
N PRO A 82 8.88 18.64 -21.85
CA PRO A 82 8.02 17.49 -21.99
C PRO A 82 8.06 16.84 -20.59
N THR A 83 7.09 17.17 -19.73
CA THR A 83 6.79 16.32 -18.59
C THR A 83 6.60 14.94 -19.19
N GLU A 84 7.63 14.12 -19.08
CA GLU A 84 7.59 12.71 -18.74
C GLU A 84 6.18 12.14 -18.81
N GLN A 85 5.64 12.11 -20.01
CA GLN A 85 4.67 11.11 -20.38
C GLN A 85 5.49 9.91 -20.78
N TYR A 86 6.23 9.39 -19.80
CA TYR A 86 6.21 7.96 -19.58
C TYR A 86 4.75 7.62 -19.23
N ALA A 87 3.85 7.69 -20.22
CA ALA A 87 2.82 6.68 -20.27
C ALA A 87 3.64 5.40 -20.27
N ALA A 88 3.72 4.76 -19.08
CA ALA A 88 4.49 3.55 -18.89
C ALA A 88 4.21 2.68 -20.11
N PRO A 89 5.24 2.29 -20.89
CA PRO A 89 5.05 1.72 -22.22
C PRO A 89 3.96 0.67 -22.10
N VAL A 90 2.80 0.97 -22.68
CA VAL A 90 1.65 0.07 -22.61
C VAL A 90 2.15 -1.25 -23.16
N PRO A 91 1.96 -2.37 -22.44
CA PRO A 91 2.53 -3.64 -22.84
C PRO A 91 2.02 -3.95 -24.26
N ARG A 92 2.89 -3.85 -25.26
CA ARG A 92 2.57 -4.30 -26.61
C ARG A 92 2.57 -5.82 -26.55
N ARG A 93 1.39 -6.39 -26.66
CA ARG A 93 1.26 -7.83 -26.89
C ARG A 93 1.56 -8.04 -28.37
N THR A 94 2.71 -8.63 -28.68
CA THR A 94 2.93 -9.20 -30.01
C THR A 94 2.24 -10.56 -30.08
N GLU A 95 1.95 -11.02 -31.29
CA GLU A 95 1.34 -12.33 -31.54
C GLU A 95 2.21 -13.52 -31.05
N GLU A 96 3.50 -13.26 -30.85
CA GLU A 96 4.51 -14.25 -30.43
C GLU A 96 4.71 -14.34 -28.90
N GLY A 97 4.12 -13.43 -28.12
CA GLY A 97 4.21 -13.47 -26.65
C GLY A 97 4.31 -12.11 -25.96
N LEU A 98 4.63 -12.16 -24.66
CA LEU A 98 4.92 -10.98 -23.85
C LEU A 98 6.36 -10.52 -24.14
N LEU A 99 6.54 -9.27 -24.58
CA LEU A 99 7.87 -8.67 -24.73
C LEU A 99 8.66 -8.73 -23.42
N GLU A 100 9.94 -9.10 -23.52
CA GLU A 100 10.96 -9.21 -22.44
C GLU A 100 11.18 -7.94 -21.61
N SER A 101 10.57 -6.83 -22.01
CA SER A 101 10.65 -5.52 -21.34
C SER A 101 9.63 -5.34 -20.21
N GLN A 102 9.18 -6.41 -19.54
CA GLN A 102 8.31 -6.28 -18.36
C GLN A 102 9.14 -6.29 -17.07
N SER A 103 9.24 -5.13 -16.42
CA SER A 103 9.84 -4.98 -15.08
C SER A 103 9.00 -5.61 -13.95
N GLY A 104 7.97 -6.38 -14.28
CA GLY A 104 7.07 -7.05 -13.33
C GLY A 104 5.60 -6.87 -13.67
N PRO A 105 4.71 -7.54 -12.92
CA PRO A 105 3.26 -7.36 -13.06
C PRO A 105 2.85 -5.94 -12.66
N PRO A 106 1.78 -5.38 -13.26
CA PRO A 106 1.26 -4.09 -12.85
C PRO A 106 0.82 -4.12 -11.37
N GLY A 107 0.93 -2.97 -10.70
CA GLY A 107 0.51 -2.86 -9.31
C GLY A 107 -1.01 -2.93 -9.18
N ARG A 108 -1.52 -3.83 -8.33
CA ARG A 108 -2.97 -4.05 -8.16
C ARG A 108 -3.40 -3.82 -6.72
N PHE A 109 -4.47 -3.07 -6.49
CA PHE A 109 -4.93 -2.79 -5.13
C PHE A 109 -5.42 -4.02 -4.36
N SER A 110 -5.91 -5.02 -5.10
CA SER A 110 -6.40 -6.31 -4.59
C SER A 110 -5.28 -7.18 -4.00
N ALA A 111 -4.03 -6.99 -4.41
CA ALA A 111 -2.89 -7.63 -3.77
C ALA A 111 -2.50 -6.86 -2.50
N PHE A 112 -2.09 -7.57 -1.46
CA PHE A 112 -1.72 -6.99 -0.17
C PHE A 112 -0.67 -5.86 -0.31
N ASP A 113 0.49 -6.17 -0.90
CA ASP A 113 1.59 -5.21 -1.14
C ASP A 113 1.49 -4.47 -2.48
N LYS A 114 0.30 -4.44 -3.10
CA LYS A 114 0.14 -3.88 -4.46
C LYS A 114 1.08 -4.52 -5.50
N ASN A 115 1.39 -5.81 -5.34
CA ASN A 115 2.36 -6.54 -6.16
C ASN A 115 3.82 -6.02 -6.06
N LEU A 116 4.17 -5.28 -5.01
CA LEU A 116 5.56 -4.86 -4.77
C LEU A 116 6.41 -5.97 -4.16
N SER A 117 5.80 -6.94 -3.48
CA SER A 117 6.51 -8.09 -2.93
C SER A 117 6.67 -9.19 -3.97
N THR A 118 7.85 -9.80 -3.98
CA THR A 118 8.14 -11.03 -4.72
C THR A 118 7.93 -12.23 -3.81
N ILE A 119 7.80 -13.44 -4.36
CA ILE A 119 7.66 -14.69 -3.62
C ILE A 119 8.70 -15.69 -4.12
N ILE A 120 9.58 -16.18 -3.24
CA ILE A 120 10.52 -17.27 -3.59
C ILE A 120 9.76 -18.61 -3.51
N SER A 121 9.11 -18.99 -4.61
CA SER A 121 8.27 -20.20 -4.68
C SER A 121 9.08 -21.52 -4.56
N ARG A 122 8.41 -22.61 -4.16
CA ARG A 122 9.00 -23.97 -4.18
C ARG A 122 9.02 -24.60 -5.57
N ALA A 123 8.08 -24.23 -6.44
CA ALA A 123 7.91 -24.85 -7.75
C ALA A 123 9.15 -24.69 -8.66
N GLN A 124 9.76 -23.50 -8.67
CA GLN A 124 10.97 -23.24 -9.45
C GLN A 124 12.25 -23.86 -8.88
N ALA A 125 12.16 -24.47 -7.70
CA ALA A 125 13.25 -25.25 -7.13
C ALA A 125 13.12 -26.75 -7.44
N SER A 126 11.92 -27.21 -7.82
CA SER A 126 11.64 -28.62 -8.09
C SER A 126 12.00 -29.04 -9.52
N ASN A 127 12.06 -28.09 -10.46
CA ASN A 127 12.38 -28.33 -11.86
C ASN A 127 13.89 -28.21 -12.17
N ARG A 128 14.72 -27.98 -11.15
CA ARG A 128 16.18 -27.90 -11.26
C ARG A 128 16.82 -28.93 -10.34
N ASN A 129 17.93 -29.51 -10.77
CA ASN A 129 18.73 -30.42 -9.95
C ASN A 129 19.51 -29.60 -8.91
N ILE A 130 18.82 -29.15 -7.86
CA ILE A 130 19.42 -28.35 -6.78
C ILE A 130 20.11 -29.26 -5.78
N SER A 131 21.37 -28.95 -5.47
CA SER A 131 22.18 -29.65 -4.47
C SER A 131 21.59 -29.51 -3.05
N ALA A 132 22.02 -30.37 -2.13
CA ALA A 132 21.52 -30.34 -0.75
C ALA A 132 21.83 -29.00 -0.03
N ASP A 133 23.00 -28.40 -0.28
CA ASP A 133 23.39 -27.14 0.35
C ASP A 133 22.55 -25.97 -0.19
N GLU A 134 22.36 -25.87 -1.50
CA GLU A 134 21.52 -24.84 -2.12
C GLU A 134 20.06 -24.94 -1.63
N ARG A 135 19.53 -26.14 -1.40
CA ARG A 135 18.19 -26.31 -0.78
C ARG A 135 18.13 -25.70 0.62
N LEU A 136 19.18 -25.86 1.41
CA LEU A 136 19.29 -25.28 2.74
C LEU A 136 19.42 -23.75 2.68
N GLN A 137 20.17 -23.23 1.71
CA GLN A 137 20.25 -21.79 1.44
C GLN A 137 18.89 -21.21 1.04
N LEU A 138 18.18 -21.83 0.08
CA LEU A 138 16.82 -21.42 -0.32
C LEU A 138 15.83 -21.48 0.85
N TRP A 139 15.93 -22.51 1.70
CA TRP A 139 15.11 -22.60 2.91
C TRP A 139 15.36 -21.42 3.85
N ARG A 140 16.63 -21.05 4.08
CA ARG A 140 17.01 -19.89 4.90
C ARG A 140 16.49 -18.58 4.29
N LEU A 141 16.60 -18.39 2.98
CA LEU A 141 16.07 -17.23 2.26
C LEU A 141 14.54 -17.12 2.37
N ARG A 142 13.81 -18.23 2.16
CA ARG A 142 12.35 -18.23 2.34
C ARG A 142 11.94 -17.90 3.77
N ARG A 143 12.65 -18.45 4.76
CA ARG A 143 12.39 -18.17 6.17
C ARG A 143 12.58 -16.69 6.51
N THR A 144 13.64 -16.07 6.00
CA THR A 144 13.90 -14.63 6.21
C THR A 144 12.86 -13.76 5.49
N GLN A 145 12.46 -14.11 4.27
CA GLN A 145 11.40 -13.42 3.52
C GLN A 145 10.04 -13.46 4.23
N LEU A 146 9.64 -14.62 4.77
CA LEU A 146 8.37 -14.76 5.51
C LEU A 146 8.36 -13.88 6.77
N ARG A 147 9.50 -13.74 7.45
CA ARG A 147 9.63 -12.85 8.62
C ARG A 147 9.52 -11.38 8.22
N ALA A 148 10.22 -10.96 7.17
CA ALA A 148 10.16 -9.59 6.67
C ALA A 148 8.74 -9.20 6.22
N SER A 149 8.00 -10.14 5.62
CA SER A 149 6.63 -9.93 5.14
C SER A 149 5.59 -9.80 6.26
N ALA A 150 5.90 -10.21 7.49
CA ALA A 150 4.95 -10.29 8.61
C ALA A 150 5.09 -9.15 9.65
N GLY A 151 5.89 -8.12 9.36
CA GLY A 151 6.39 -7.17 10.36
C GLY A 151 5.35 -6.30 11.09
N SER A 152 4.18 -6.03 10.49
CA SER A 152 3.16 -5.14 11.08
C SER A 152 1.84 -5.86 11.36
N SER A 153 1.16 -5.50 12.45
CA SER A 153 -0.21 -5.96 12.75
C SER A 153 -1.19 -5.52 11.65
N MET A 154 -1.00 -4.31 11.12
CA MET A 154 -1.77 -3.76 10.01
C MET A 154 -1.52 -4.54 8.71
N ALA A 155 -0.26 -4.90 8.45
CA ALA A 155 0.14 -5.72 7.32
C ALA A 155 -0.55 -7.10 7.36
N ARG A 156 -0.50 -7.78 8.51
CA ARG A 156 -1.17 -9.07 8.71
C ARG A 156 -2.68 -8.98 8.53
N ASN A 157 -3.30 -7.91 9.03
CA ASN A 157 -4.73 -7.67 8.86
C ASN A 157 -5.11 -7.49 7.37
N LEU A 158 -4.40 -6.61 6.66
CA LEU A 158 -4.64 -6.33 5.24
C LEU A 158 -4.39 -7.59 4.37
N SER A 159 -3.38 -8.40 4.67
CA SER A 159 -3.12 -9.68 3.97
C SER A 159 -4.29 -10.67 4.11
N ARG A 160 -4.82 -10.81 5.34
CA ARG A 160 -6.01 -11.62 5.60
C ARG A 160 -7.24 -11.09 4.87
N ALA A 161 -7.46 -9.77 4.92
CA ALA A 161 -8.59 -9.12 4.27
C ALA A 161 -8.58 -9.28 2.75
N MET A 162 -7.43 -9.07 2.10
CA MET A 162 -7.28 -9.23 0.65
C MET A 162 -7.44 -10.68 0.21
N SER A 163 -7.04 -11.64 1.03
CA SER A 163 -7.28 -13.07 0.77
C SER A 163 -8.77 -13.41 0.86
N GLN A 164 -9.48 -12.87 1.85
CA GLN A 164 -10.93 -13.04 1.97
C GLN A 164 -11.69 -12.35 0.83
N LEU A 165 -11.27 -11.15 0.43
CA LEU A 165 -11.87 -10.42 -0.69
C LEU A 165 -11.77 -11.22 -1.99
N ARG A 166 -10.60 -11.81 -2.28
CA ARG A 166 -10.43 -12.70 -3.44
C ARG A 166 -11.33 -13.93 -3.36
N GLY A 167 -11.42 -14.57 -2.19
CA GLY A 167 -12.32 -15.71 -1.98
C GLY A 167 -13.80 -15.34 -2.19
N LEU A 168 -14.23 -14.19 -1.68
CA LEU A 168 -15.59 -13.67 -1.86
C LEU A 168 -15.90 -13.34 -3.31
N SER A 169 -14.97 -12.67 -3.99
CA SER A 169 -15.09 -12.38 -5.42
C SER A 169 -15.23 -13.64 -6.25
N GLY A 170 -14.44 -14.67 -5.95
CA GLY A 170 -14.52 -15.96 -6.65
C GLY A 170 -15.86 -16.66 -6.45
N ARG A 171 -16.41 -16.63 -5.23
CA ARG A 171 -17.75 -17.22 -4.94
C ARG A 171 -18.89 -16.48 -5.63
N LEU A 172 -18.77 -15.16 -5.77
CA LEU A 172 -19.79 -14.29 -6.37
C LEU A 172 -19.56 -14.02 -7.88
N ASN A 173 -18.50 -14.61 -8.46
CA ASN A 173 -18.05 -14.37 -9.84
C ASN A 173 -18.01 -12.87 -10.20
N LEU A 174 -17.46 -12.05 -9.30
CA LEU A 174 -17.38 -10.60 -9.53
C LEU A 174 -16.26 -10.26 -10.53
N PRO A 175 -16.46 -9.25 -11.39
CA PRO A 175 -15.42 -8.80 -12.31
C PRO A 175 -14.26 -8.14 -11.54
N GLU A 176 -13.07 -8.21 -12.13
CA GLU A 176 -11.83 -7.72 -11.54
C GLU A 176 -11.91 -6.25 -11.10
N VAL A 177 -12.56 -5.40 -11.90
CA VAL A 177 -12.78 -3.97 -11.62
C VAL A 177 -13.45 -3.76 -10.26
N VAL A 178 -14.45 -4.58 -9.92
CA VAL A 178 -15.16 -4.52 -8.64
C VAL A 178 -14.24 -4.91 -7.49
N THR A 179 -13.42 -5.95 -7.69
CA THR A 179 -12.47 -6.42 -6.66
C THR A 179 -11.43 -5.37 -6.31
N GLU A 180 -10.91 -4.67 -7.32
CA GLU A 180 -9.92 -3.61 -7.10
C GLU A 180 -10.55 -2.39 -6.43
N ARG A 181 -11.78 -2.04 -6.83
CA ARG A 181 -12.54 -0.97 -6.19
C ARG A 181 -12.82 -1.28 -4.72
N ALA A 182 -13.24 -2.50 -4.41
CA ALA A 182 -13.48 -2.97 -3.05
C ALA A 182 -12.20 -2.95 -2.21
N ALA A 183 -11.08 -3.40 -2.77
CA ALA A 183 -9.77 -3.37 -2.10
C ALA A 183 -9.33 -1.93 -1.77
N LEU A 184 -9.58 -1.00 -2.69
CA LEU A 184 -9.29 0.41 -2.49
C LEU A 184 -10.17 1.04 -1.42
N MET A 185 -11.46 0.68 -1.34
CA MET A 185 -12.35 1.11 -0.25
C MET A 185 -11.89 0.57 1.10
N TYR A 186 -11.50 -0.70 1.17
CA TYR A 186 -10.96 -1.31 2.38
C TYR A 186 -9.70 -0.60 2.89
N ARG A 187 -8.75 -0.31 1.98
CA ARG A 187 -7.53 0.45 2.32
C ARG A 187 -7.86 1.85 2.85
N ARG A 188 -8.82 2.54 2.24
CA ARG A 188 -9.29 3.86 2.74
C ARG A 188 -9.89 3.74 4.15
N ALA A 189 -10.70 2.72 4.40
CA ALA A 189 -11.27 2.46 5.73
C ALA A 189 -10.19 2.16 6.77
N LEU A 190 -9.18 1.37 6.39
CA LEU A 190 -8.05 1.02 7.25
C LEU A 190 -7.19 2.24 7.60
N ASN A 191 -6.89 3.10 6.62
CA ASN A 191 -6.16 4.34 6.84
C ASN A 191 -6.91 5.30 7.77
N LYS A 192 -8.25 5.31 7.69
CA LYS A 192 -9.12 6.09 8.59
C LYS A 192 -9.34 5.43 9.96
N GLY A 193 -8.77 4.24 10.21
CA GLY A 193 -8.91 3.53 11.48
C GLY A 193 -10.27 2.86 11.72
N LEU A 194 -11.18 2.81 10.73
CA LEU A 194 -12.55 2.29 10.86
C LEU A 194 -12.63 0.76 11.02
N VAL A 195 -11.51 0.07 10.82
CA VAL A 195 -11.42 -1.41 10.85
C VAL A 195 -11.16 -1.94 12.27
N ARG A 196 -10.69 -1.09 13.19
CA ARG A 196 -10.39 -1.51 14.57
C ARG A 196 -11.68 -1.87 15.30
N GLY A 197 -11.71 -3.04 15.94
CA GLY A 197 -12.87 -3.53 16.69
C GLY A 197 -13.97 -4.17 15.85
N ARG A 198 -13.83 -4.23 14.52
CA ARG A 198 -14.82 -4.87 13.62
C ARG A 198 -14.27 -6.17 13.03
N PRO A 199 -15.14 -7.17 12.75
CA PRO A 199 -14.69 -8.40 12.09
C PRO A 199 -14.21 -8.10 10.66
N ILE A 200 -13.09 -8.71 10.28
CA ILE A 200 -12.48 -8.52 8.95
C ILE A 200 -13.47 -8.91 7.84
N ASN A 201 -14.14 -10.05 7.98
CA ASN A 201 -15.12 -10.54 7.01
C ASN A 201 -16.23 -9.52 6.77
N GLY A 202 -16.70 -8.84 7.83
CA GLY A 202 -17.79 -7.87 7.75
C GLY A 202 -17.37 -6.60 7.03
N MET A 203 -16.16 -6.12 7.33
CA MET A 203 -15.60 -4.97 6.64
C MET A 203 -15.36 -5.26 5.15
N VAL A 204 -14.90 -6.48 4.83
CA VAL A 204 -14.70 -6.90 3.43
C VAL A 204 -16.04 -7.03 2.69
N ALA A 205 -17.05 -7.65 3.31
CA ALA A 205 -18.39 -7.77 2.75
C ALA A 205 -19.02 -6.39 2.49
N ALA A 206 -18.94 -5.47 3.45
CA ALA A 206 -19.42 -4.09 3.31
C ALA A 206 -18.69 -3.33 2.18
N SER A 207 -17.36 -3.46 2.12
CA SER A 207 -16.55 -2.83 1.06
C SER A 207 -16.90 -3.38 -0.33
N THR A 208 -17.19 -4.68 -0.41
CA THR A 208 -17.59 -5.36 -1.66
C THR A 208 -18.97 -4.88 -2.09
N TYR A 209 -19.95 -4.83 -1.17
CA TYR A 209 -21.28 -4.31 -1.47
C TYR A 209 -21.24 -2.86 -1.96
N ALA A 210 -20.46 -2.00 -1.31
CA ALA A 210 -20.31 -0.62 -1.72
C ALA A 210 -19.64 -0.49 -3.10
N ALA A 211 -18.62 -1.31 -3.38
CA ALA A 211 -17.97 -1.34 -4.69
C ALA A 211 -18.93 -1.79 -5.80
N CYS A 212 -19.73 -2.84 -5.55
CA CYS A 212 -20.77 -3.31 -6.47
C CYS A 212 -21.78 -2.21 -6.81
N ARG A 213 -22.18 -1.40 -5.84
CA ARG A 213 -23.09 -0.26 -6.05
C ARG A 213 -22.46 0.88 -6.85
N LEU A 214 -21.16 1.13 -6.67
CA LEU A 214 -20.43 2.20 -7.37
C LEU A 214 -20.03 1.85 -8.82
N THR A 215 -20.16 0.59 -9.21
CA THR A 215 -19.73 0.06 -10.52
C THR A 215 -20.91 -0.45 -11.33
N ASP A 216 -22.14 -0.17 -10.88
CA ASP A 216 -23.39 -0.61 -11.51
C ASP A 216 -23.50 -2.13 -11.71
N VAL A 217 -22.84 -2.91 -10.84
CA VAL A 217 -23.00 -4.37 -10.74
C VAL A 217 -23.72 -4.69 -9.44
N PRO A 218 -25.03 -4.37 -9.32
CA PRO A 218 -25.74 -4.56 -8.06
C PRO A 218 -25.79 -6.06 -7.70
N ARG A 219 -25.54 -6.34 -6.42
CA ARG A 219 -25.71 -7.64 -5.79
C ARG A 219 -26.59 -7.48 -4.56
N SER A 220 -27.38 -8.49 -4.25
CA SER A 220 -28.27 -8.41 -3.09
C SER A 220 -27.46 -8.53 -1.79
N LEU A 221 -27.89 -7.84 -0.74
CA LEU A 221 -27.26 -7.94 0.58
C LEU A 221 -27.30 -9.39 1.10
N SER A 222 -28.37 -10.12 0.80
CA SER A 222 -28.53 -11.51 1.21
C SER A 222 -27.51 -12.44 0.55
N GLU A 223 -27.20 -12.20 -0.72
CA GLU A 223 -26.25 -13.00 -1.50
C GLU A 223 -24.82 -12.80 -0.97
N ILE A 224 -24.43 -11.55 -0.71
CA ILE A 224 -23.12 -11.23 -0.13
C ILE A 224 -23.01 -11.80 1.29
N ALA A 225 -24.04 -11.64 2.11
CA ALA A 225 -24.08 -12.18 3.48
C ALA A 225 -23.87 -13.70 3.46
N LYS A 226 -24.59 -14.43 2.58
CA LYS A 226 -24.45 -15.87 2.38
C LYS A 226 -23.02 -16.25 1.93
N ALA A 227 -22.46 -15.54 0.97
CA ALA A 227 -21.10 -15.80 0.48
C ALA A 227 -20.00 -15.53 1.53
N SER A 228 -20.23 -14.57 2.43
CA SER A 228 -19.32 -14.21 3.52
C SER A 228 -19.50 -15.01 4.81
N GLY A 229 -20.57 -15.80 4.91
CA GLY A 229 -20.92 -16.50 6.15
C GLY A 229 -21.27 -15.56 7.29
N MET A 230 -21.88 -14.40 6.98
CA MET A 230 -22.29 -13.40 7.97
C MET A 230 -23.79 -13.22 8.01
N SER A 231 -24.31 -12.79 9.15
CA SER A 231 -25.73 -12.46 9.30
C SER A 231 -26.04 -11.18 8.52
N ARG A 232 -27.32 -11.03 8.10
CA ARG A 232 -27.79 -9.87 7.35
C ARG A 232 -27.78 -8.57 8.18
N LYS A 233 -27.77 -8.69 9.51
CA LYS A 233 -27.63 -7.56 10.44
C LYS A 233 -26.15 -7.16 10.48
N LEU A 234 -25.76 -6.26 9.57
CA LEU A 234 -24.46 -5.59 9.54
C LEU A 234 -24.41 -4.44 10.56
#